data_AF-A0A957Q5T7-F1
#
_entry.id   AF-A0A957Q5T7-F1
#
_cell.length_a   1.000
_cell.length_b   1.000
_cell.length_c   1.000
_cell.angle_alpha   90.00
_cell.angle_beta   90.00
_cell.angle_gamma   90.00
#
_symmetry.space_group_name_H-M   'P 1'
#
loop_
_entity.id
_entity.type
_entity.pdbx_description
1 polymer ?
#
loop_
_entity_poly.entity_id
_entity_poly.type
_entity_poly.pdbx_seq_one_letter_code
_entity_poly.pdbx_strand_id
1 'polypeptide(L)'
;LWSAGLLNPDQRGYHVMTAERGHLHFWPGAEGPQSAQDRFGNLWSWEGDLRAVDGTVETGDVDRITFDDYPNAFERIAGILDLDVSGHLWVTSRPGYEFCLAHTKIHPEGGSHGSLHRLDSVSPLWVAGAPEALSLPSTLRSVDVVSLCAKFLGLPTEYAAGEGHVQQKQGHFR
;
A
#
# COMPACT_ATOMS: atom_id res chain seq x y z
N LEU A 1 11.07 11.67 -6.33
CA LEU A 1 10.12 12.10 -7.35
C LEU A 1 8.74 12.13 -6.70
N TRP A 2 8.50 13.15 -5.87
CA TRP A 2 7.24 13.32 -5.15
C TRP A 2 6.64 14.60 -5.70
N SER A 3 6.05 14.57 -6.89
CA SER A 3 5.27 15.71 -7.33
C SER A 3 3.86 15.24 -7.56
N ALA A 4 2.92 15.88 -6.87
CA ALA A 4 1.55 15.97 -7.31
C ALA A 4 1.48 16.82 -8.59
N GLY A 5 2.32 16.56 -9.59
CA GLY A 5 2.61 17.46 -10.71
C GLY A 5 1.39 17.80 -11.56
N LEU A 6 0.36 16.96 -11.50
CA LEU A 6 -0.94 17.19 -12.13
C LEU A 6 -1.80 18.26 -11.42
N LEU A 7 -1.65 18.42 -10.10
CA LEU A 7 -2.48 19.31 -9.27
C LEU A 7 -1.67 20.49 -8.72
N ASN A 8 -0.47 20.22 -8.21
CA ASN A 8 0.47 21.21 -7.69
C ASN A 8 1.92 20.70 -7.86
N PRO A 9 2.68 21.25 -8.83
CA PRO A 9 4.05 20.84 -9.14
C PRO A 9 5.03 20.85 -7.97
N ASP A 10 4.79 21.74 -7.00
CA ASP A 10 5.69 21.97 -5.87
C ASP A 10 5.26 21.17 -4.62
N GLN A 11 4.08 20.55 -4.64
CA GLN A 11 3.56 19.77 -3.53
C GLN A 11 4.06 18.32 -3.60
N ARG A 12 4.73 17.89 -2.53
CA ARG A 12 5.20 16.52 -2.35
C ARG A 12 4.14 15.68 -1.66
N GLY A 13 3.95 14.46 -2.14
CA GLY A 13 3.02 13.50 -1.57
C GLY A 13 2.07 12.93 -2.62
N TYR A 14 1.03 12.26 -2.15
CA TYR A 14 0.04 11.59 -2.98
C TYR A 14 -1.35 12.07 -2.64
N HIS A 15 -2.20 12.19 -3.66
CA HIS A 15 -3.58 12.55 -3.47
C HIS A 15 -4.50 11.37 -3.74
N VAL A 16 -5.49 11.20 -2.88
CA VAL A 16 -6.64 10.32 -3.11
C VAL A 16 -7.87 11.19 -3.22
N MET A 17 -8.62 11.00 -4.31
CA MET A 17 -9.88 11.69 -4.56
C MET A 17 -10.99 10.67 -4.66
N THR A 18 -12.04 10.87 -3.86
CA THR A 18 -13.24 10.04 -3.91
C THR A 18 -14.46 10.93 -4.04
N ALA A 19 -15.50 10.44 -4.71
CA ALA A 19 -16.73 11.21 -4.89
C ALA A 19 -17.51 11.42 -3.57
N GLU A 20 -17.43 10.48 -2.64
CA GLU A 20 -18.29 10.44 -1.43
C GLU A 20 -17.52 10.52 -0.11
N ARG A 21 -16.25 10.07 -0.09
CA ARG A 21 -15.45 9.95 1.13
C ARG A 21 -14.40 11.07 1.28
N GLY A 22 -14.44 12.05 0.38
CA GLY A 22 -13.58 13.22 0.41
C GLY A 22 -12.24 13.07 -0.32
N HIS A 23 -11.33 13.97 0.04
CA HIS A 23 -9.98 14.11 -0.49
C HIS A 23 -8.97 13.94 0.64
N LEU A 24 -7.87 13.30 0.30
CA LEU A 24 -6.76 13.02 1.20
C LEU A 24 -5.46 13.34 0.50
N HIS A 25 -4.55 14.01 1.19
CA HIS A 25 -3.18 14.21 0.78
C HIS A 25 -2.25 13.60 1.84
N PHE A 26 -1.36 12.71 1.45
CA PHE A 26 -0.48 12.00 2.39
C PHE A 26 0.94 11.82 1.84
N TRP A 27 1.92 11.68 2.74
CA TRP A 27 3.33 11.51 2.42
C TRP A 27 4.08 10.76 3.55
N PRO A 28 5.24 10.14 3.27
CA PRO A 28 6.04 9.53 4.31
C PRO A 28 6.62 10.57 5.28
N GLY A 29 6.72 10.23 6.57
CA GLY A 29 7.30 11.06 7.62
C GLY A 29 6.27 11.55 8.64
N ALA A 30 6.72 12.42 9.57
CA ALA A 30 5.92 12.97 10.67
C ALA A 30 5.79 14.50 10.65
N GLU A 31 6.10 15.13 9.51
CA GLU A 31 6.12 16.60 9.38
C GLU A 31 4.74 17.18 8.97
N GLY A 32 3.67 16.39 9.01
CA GLY A 32 2.33 16.85 8.64
C GLY A 32 1.41 17.23 9.79
N PRO A 33 0.23 17.79 9.46
CA PRO A 33 -0.79 18.17 10.44
C PRO A 33 -1.29 17.00 11.28
N GLN A 34 -1.33 15.81 10.69
CA GLN A 34 -1.62 14.54 11.35
C GLN A 34 -0.53 13.54 10.97
N SER A 35 -0.13 12.66 11.91
CA SER A 35 0.83 11.59 11.63
C SER A 35 0.59 10.37 12.53
N ALA A 36 0.95 9.19 12.02
CA ALA A 36 0.84 7.92 12.72
C ALA A 36 1.69 6.85 12.02
N GLN A 37 2.03 5.77 12.74
CA GLN A 37 2.71 4.62 12.16
C GLN A 37 1.72 3.60 11.62
N ASP A 38 2.00 3.02 10.45
CA ASP A 38 1.24 1.85 10.00
C ASP A 38 1.69 0.57 10.72
N ARG A 39 0.98 -0.54 10.48
CA ARG A 39 1.30 -1.84 11.09
C ARG A 39 2.66 -2.42 10.71
N PHE A 40 3.31 -1.88 9.66
CA PHE A 40 4.63 -2.29 9.18
C PHE A 40 5.73 -1.32 9.65
N GLY A 41 5.38 -0.35 10.50
CA GLY A 41 6.31 0.61 11.09
C GLY A 41 6.62 1.81 10.19
N ASN A 42 5.99 1.94 9.01
CA ASN A 42 6.18 3.14 8.21
C ASN A 42 5.45 4.30 8.88
N LEU A 43 6.17 5.41 9.05
CA LEU A 43 5.60 6.65 9.54
C LEU A 43 5.01 7.46 8.38
N TRP A 44 3.76 7.88 8.55
CA TRP A 44 3.00 8.63 7.55
C TRP A 44 2.44 9.91 8.11
N SER A 45 2.38 10.93 7.26
CA SER A 45 1.76 12.21 7.53
C SER A 45 0.67 12.48 6.50
N TRP A 46 -0.39 13.17 6.91
CA TRP A 46 -1.48 13.51 6.01
C TRP A 46 -2.24 14.77 6.43
N GLU A 47 -3.01 15.28 5.46
CA GLU A 47 -4.05 16.29 5.63
C GLU A 47 -5.30 15.87 4.84
N GLY A 48 -6.48 16.23 5.33
CA GLY A 48 -7.75 15.84 4.74
C GLY A 48 -8.40 14.61 5.41
N ASP A 49 -9.27 13.92 4.70
CA ASP A 49 -10.15 12.89 5.28
C ASP A 49 -9.60 11.48 5.04
N LEU A 50 -9.12 10.82 6.10
CA LEU A 50 -8.63 9.43 6.03
C LEU A 50 -9.68 8.44 5.51
N ARG A 51 -10.98 8.75 5.64
CA ARG A 51 -12.06 7.89 5.12
C ARG A 51 -11.98 7.72 3.61
N ALA A 52 -11.29 8.60 2.88
CA ALA A 52 -10.99 8.43 1.45
C ALA A 52 -10.36 7.07 1.14
N VAL A 53 -9.59 6.51 2.07
CA VAL A 53 -9.01 5.16 2.01
C VAL A 53 -9.39 4.31 3.21
N ASP A 54 -10.55 4.59 3.85
CA ASP A 54 -11.05 3.93 5.09
C ASP A 54 -10.16 4.01 6.34
N GLY A 55 -9.14 4.87 6.32
CA GLY A 55 -8.17 4.94 7.40
C GLY A 55 -8.82 5.35 8.73
N THR A 56 -8.39 4.70 9.80
CA THR A 56 -8.67 5.11 11.18
C THR A 56 -7.38 5.20 11.98
N VAL A 57 -7.38 6.00 13.06
CA VAL A 57 -6.24 6.11 13.97
C VAL A 57 -6.61 5.49 15.31
N GLU A 58 -5.82 4.50 15.73
CA GLU A 58 -5.84 3.93 17.06
C GLU A 58 -4.82 4.67 17.93
N THR A 59 -5.31 5.41 18.93
CA THR A 59 -4.46 6.17 19.85
C THR A 59 -3.83 5.24 20.90
N GLY A 60 -2.54 5.41 21.15
CA GLY A 60 -1.79 4.64 22.14
C GLY A 60 -0.45 5.30 22.48
N ASP A 61 0.51 4.52 22.99
CA ASP A 61 1.89 5.01 23.20
C ASP A 61 2.53 5.49 21.89
N VAL A 62 2.16 4.84 20.79
CA VAL A 62 2.43 5.27 19.42
C VAL A 62 1.11 5.18 18.66
N ASP A 63 0.67 6.31 18.11
CA ASP A 63 -0.53 6.35 17.27
C ASP A 63 -0.36 5.46 16.04
N ARG A 64 -1.36 4.61 15.80
CA ARG A 64 -1.36 3.65 14.71
C ARG A 64 -2.44 3.95 13.71
N ILE A 65 -2.07 4.09 12.44
CA ILE A 65 -3.04 4.14 11.35
C ILE A 65 -3.38 2.73 10.86
N THR A 66 -4.67 2.43 10.77
CA THR A 66 -5.21 1.15 10.30
C THR A 66 -6.14 1.35 9.12
N PHE A 67 -6.20 0.33 8.26
CA PHE A 67 -7.03 0.28 7.05
C PHE A 67 -7.73 -1.09 6.99
N ASP A 68 -8.99 -1.13 6.57
CA ASP A 68 -9.79 -2.38 6.55
C ASP A 68 -10.14 -2.83 5.13
N ASP A 69 -11.08 -2.17 4.46
CA ASP A 69 -11.43 -2.38 3.05
C ASP A 69 -10.26 -2.08 2.10
N TYR A 70 -9.31 -1.21 2.44
CA TYR A 70 -8.13 -0.87 1.62
C TYR A 70 -6.81 -1.20 2.34
N PRO A 71 -6.45 -2.49 2.47
CA PRO A 71 -5.33 -2.91 3.30
C PRO A 71 -4.02 -2.28 2.81
N ASN A 72 -3.25 -1.71 3.75
CA ASN A 72 -1.94 -1.07 3.50
C ASN A 72 -2.00 0.03 2.42
N ALA A 73 -3.10 0.80 2.38
CA ALA A 73 -3.39 1.78 1.34
C ALA A 73 -2.21 2.72 1.03
N PHE A 74 -1.61 3.35 2.05
CA PHE A 74 -0.56 4.35 1.85
C PHE A 74 0.69 3.79 1.18
N GLU A 75 1.25 2.69 1.70
CA GLU A 75 2.43 2.05 1.10
C GLU A 75 2.13 1.50 -0.30
N ARG A 76 0.93 0.96 -0.54
CA ARG A 76 0.55 0.44 -1.86
C ARG A 76 0.42 1.55 -2.90
N ILE A 77 -0.25 2.66 -2.55
CA ILE A 77 -0.37 3.83 -3.42
C ILE A 77 1.01 4.46 -3.67
N ALA A 78 1.82 4.60 -2.62
CA ALA A 78 3.16 5.13 -2.75
C ALA A 78 4.05 4.25 -3.63
N GLY A 79 4.07 2.94 -3.33
CA GLY A 79 4.89 1.96 -4.02
C GLY A 79 4.62 1.89 -5.51
N ILE A 80 3.35 2.03 -5.94
CA ILE A 80 3.00 2.00 -7.35
C ILE A 80 3.26 3.34 -8.06
N LEU A 81 2.96 4.48 -7.44
CA LEU A 81 3.15 5.79 -8.06
C LEU A 81 4.62 6.21 -8.14
N ASP A 82 5.48 5.65 -7.28
CA ASP A 82 6.93 5.85 -7.30
C ASP A 82 7.67 5.00 -8.37
N LEU A 83 6.98 4.15 -9.13
CA LEU A 83 7.64 3.38 -10.19
C LEU A 83 7.87 4.26 -11.43
N ASP A 84 9.06 4.16 -12.03
CA ASP A 84 9.41 4.90 -13.26
C ASP A 84 8.45 4.62 -14.43
N VAL A 85 7.80 3.46 -14.43
CA VAL A 85 6.85 3.02 -15.46
C VAL A 85 5.39 3.32 -15.10
N SER A 86 5.13 3.97 -13.96
CA SER A 86 3.78 4.27 -13.50
C SER A 86 3.21 5.49 -14.20
N GLY A 87 1.90 5.47 -14.46
CA GLY A 87 1.17 6.70 -14.78
C GLY A 87 0.99 7.59 -13.54
N HIS A 88 0.82 8.89 -13.76
CA HIS A 88 0.56 9.86 -12.68
C HIS A 88 -0.84 9.76 -12.05
N LEU A 89 -1.76 9.03 -12.69
CA LEU A 89 -3.13 8.83 -12.22
C LEU A 89 -3.44 7.34 -12.20
N TRP A 90 -3.92 6.88 -11.06
CA TRP A 90 -4.47 5.54 -10.88
C TRP A 90 -5.94 5.65 -10.49
N VAL A 91 -6.76 4.76 -11.03
CA VAL A 91 -8.20 4.70 -10.75
C VAL A 91 -8.53 3.29 -10.30
N THR A 92 -9.20 3.16 -9.16
CA THR A 92 -9.71 1.89 -8.64
C THR A 92 -11.23 1.90 -8.71
N SER A 93 -11.84 0.77 -9.08
CA SER A 93 -13.30 0.64 -9.07
C SER A 93 -13.81 0.49 -7.63
N ARG A 94 -15.10 0.79 -7.44
CA ARG A 94 -15.84 0.42 -6.23
C ARG A 94 -16.21 -1.07 -6.29
N PRO A 95 -16.43 -1.75 -5.16
CA PRO A 95 -16.97 -3.11 -5.17
C PRO A 95 -18.24 -3.22 -6.01
N GLY A 96 -18.30 -4.24 -6.87
CA GLY A 96 -19.42 -4.46 -7.80
C GLY A 96 -19.32 -3.73 -9.14
N TYR A 97 -18.23 -3.01 -9.40
CA TYR A 97 -18.01 -2.27 -10.65
C TYR A 97 -16.73 -2.72 -11.38
N GLU A 98 -16.78 -2.69 -12.70
CA GLU A 98 -15.65 -2.97 -13.61
C GLU A 98 -15.47 -1.79 -14.59
N PHE A 99 -14.23 -1.53 -15.01
CA PHE A 99 -13.94 -0.54 -16.03
C PHE A 99 -14.21 -1.09 -17.44
N CYS A 100 -15.10 -0.42 -18.17
CA CYS A 100 -15.30 -0.65 -19.60
C CYS A 100 -14.56 0.44 -20.39
N LEU A 101 -13.54 0.04 -21.15
CA LEU A 101 -12.78 0.90 -22.05
C LEU A 101 -13.12 0.53 -23.49
N ALA A 102 -12.86 1.44 -24.44
CA ALA A 102 -13.22 1.24 -25.86
C ALA A 102 -12.71 -0.07 -26.49
N HIS A 103 -11.62 -0.62 -25.96
CA HIS A 103 -10.99 -1.86 -26.42
C HIS A 103 -11.03 -3.01 -25.40
N THR A 104 -11.71 -2.83 -24.26
CA THR A 104 -11.93 -3.90 -23.29
C THR A 104 -13.38 -4.36 -23.35
N LYS A 105 -13.60 -5.64 -23.07
CA LYS A 105 -14.95 -6.16 -22.84
C LYS A 105 -15.11 -6.32 -21.35
N ILE A 106 -16.23 -5.84 -20.81
CA ILE A 106 -16.66 -6.28 -19.49
C ILE A 106 -16.88 -7.78 -19.52
N HIS A 107 -16.70 -8.45 -18.39
CA HIS A 107 -16.99 -9.87 -18.24
C HIS A 107 -18.40 -10.05 -17.67
N PRO A 108 -19.46 -10.16 -18.50
CA PRO A 108 -20.81 -10.30 -18.00
C PRO A 108 -20.88 -11.62 -17.23
N GLU A 109 -21.33 -11.57 -15.98
CA GLU A 109 -21.39 -12.72 -15.06
C GLU A 109 -20.01 -13.29 -14.65
N GLY A 110 -18.91 -12.66 -15.08
CA GLY A 110 -17.56 -12.99 -14.65
C GLY A 110 -17.06 -12.12 -13.51
N GLY A 111 -15.92 -12.49 -12.95
CA GLY A 111 -15.18 -11.67 -11.99
C GLY A 111 -14.11 -10.83 -12.69
N SER A 112 -13.88 -9.63 -12.16
CA SER A 112 -12.73 -8.78 -12.49
C SER A 112 -11.91 -8.56 -11.21
N HIS A 113 -10.70 -8.03 -11.33
CA HIS A 113 -9.81 -7.79 -10.20
C HIS A 113 -8.91 -6.58 -10.43
N GLY A 114 -8.02 -6.28 -9.48
CA GLY A 114 -7.04 -5.20 -9.58
C GLY A 114 -7.50 -3.90 -8.94
N SER A 115 -8.60 -3.92 -8.18
CA SER A 115 -8.94 -2.80 -7.30
C SER A 115 -7.99 -2.73 -6.09
N LEU A 116 -7.98 -1.58 -5.42
CA LEU A 116 -7.28 -1.40 -4.14
C LEU A 116 -7.97 -2.18 -3.00
N HIS A 117 -9.22 -2.58 -3.21
CA HIS A 117 -10.08 -3.17 -2.19
C HIS A 117 -9.56 -4.54 -1.73
N ARG A 118 -9.85 -4.91 -0.48
CA ARG A 118 -9.40 -6.15 0.16
C ARG A 118 -9.82 -7.41 -0.59
N LEU A 119 -10.97 -7.37 -1.28
CA LEU A 119 -11.48 -8.48 -2.09
C LEU A 119 -10.51 -8.86 -3.23
N ASP A 120 -9.76 -7.91 -3.76
CA ASP A 120 -8.76 -8.14 -4.81
C ASP A 120 -7.32 -8.19 -4.28
N SER A 121 -7.14 -7.93 -2.99
CA SER A 121 -5.81 -7.68 -2.38
C SER A 121 -5.40 -8.75 -1.38
N VAL A 122 -6.36 -9.40 -0.73
CA VAL A 122 -6.10 -10.43 0.28
C VAL A 122 -6.06 -11.79 -0.40
N SER A 123 -4.92 -12.47 -0.29
CA SER A 123 -4.73 -13.82 -0.80
C SER A 123 -4.23 -14.75 0.32
N PRO A 124 -4.59 -16.05 0.29
CA PRO A 124 -4.09 -17.00 1.26
C PRO A 124 -2.63 -17.37 0.95
N LEU A 125 -1.82 -17.56 1.99
CA LEU A 125 -0.49 -18.17 1.90
C LEU A 125 -0.51 -19.52 2.61
N TRP A 126 -0.09 -20.57 1.91
CA TRP A 126 0.05 -21.91 2.46
C TRP A 126 1.54 -22.28 2.45
N VAL A 127 2.06 -22.70 3.60
CA VAL A 127 3.46 -23.08 3.75
C VAL A 127 3.51 -24.55 4.15
N ALA A 128 4.17 -25.38 3.35
CA ALA A 128 4.36 -26.81 3.59
C ALA A 128 5.83 -27.18 3.50
N GLY A 129 6.28 -28.09 4.38
CA GLY A 129 7.68 -28.52 4.42
C GLY A 129 8.65 -27.49 5.00
N ALA A 130 8.14 -26.44 5.67
CA ALA A 130 9.00 -25.48 6.36
C ALA A 130 9.66 -26.11 7.61
N PRO A 131 10.90 -25.70 7.95
CA PRO A 131 11.52 -26.08 9.20
C PRO A 131 10.69 -25.61 10.40
N GLU A 132 10.71 -26.38 11.50
CA GLU A 132 9.97 -26.07 12.74
C GLU A 132 10.39 -24.71 13.35
N ALA A 133 11.63 -24.29 13.12
CA ALA A 133 12.16 -23.01 13.59
C ALA A 133 11.68 -21.79 12.77
N LEU A 134 10.85 -21.98 11.73
CA LEU A 134 10.36 -20.87 10.92
C LEU A 134 9.37 -20.01 11.71
N SER A 135 9.75 -18.76 11.98
CA SER A 135 8.85 -17.74 12.50
C SER A 135 8.28 -16.91 11.35
N LEU A 136 6.95 -16.76 11.32
CA LEU A 136 6.24 -15.90 10.39
C LEU A 136 5.91 -14.57 11.06
N PRO A 137 5.95 -13.43 10.33
CA PRO A 137 5.50 -12.16 10.87
C PRO A 137 3.99 -12.21 11.16
N SER A 138 3.54 -11.40 12.12
CA SER A 138 2.12 -11.32 12.52
C SER A 138 1.21 -10.85 11.40
N THR A 139 1.74 -10.09 10.43
CA THR A 139 1.08 -9.75 9.17
C THR A 139 2.01 -10.07 8.01
N LEU A 140 1.54 -10.91 7.08
CA LEU A 140 2.24 -11.33 5.87
C LEU A 140 1.69 -10.60 4.65
N ARG A 141 2.58 -10.27 3.71
CA ARG A 141 2.28 -9.74 2.38
C ARG A 141 2.98 -10.56 1.30
N SER A 142 2.52 -10.46 0.06
CA SER A 142 3.16 -11.16 -1.07
C SER A 142 4.63 -10.79 -1.26
N VAL A 143 5.00 -9.55 -0.95
CA VAL A 143 6.39 -9.05 -0.99
C VAL A 143 7.31 -9.74 0.03
N ASP A 144 6.76 -10.36 1.08
CA ASP A 144 7.53 -11.06 2.09
C ASP A 144 7.93 -12.49 1.66
N VAL A 145 7.34 -13.03 0.58
CA VAL A 145 7.57 -14.42 0.14
C VAL A 145 9.04 -14.64 -0.24
N VAL A 146 9.65 -13.69 -0.95
CA VAL A 146 11.05 -13.84 -1.40
C VAL A 146 12.00 -13.90 -0.21
N SER A 147 11.84 -13.02 0.77
CA SER A 147 12.69 -13.01 1.96
C SER A 147 12.47 -14.25 2.84
N LEU A 148 11.24 -14.77 2.91
CA LEU A 148 10.95 -16.05 3.58
C LEU A 148 11.63 -17.24 2.87
N CYS A 149 11.55 -17.31 1.54
CA CYS A 149 12.21 -18.35 0.76
C CYS A 149 13.74 -18.29 0.88
N ALA A 150 14.32 -17.09 0.84
CA ALA A 150 15.76 -16.90 1.03
C ALA A 150 16.21 -17.39 2.41
N LYS A 151 15.49 -17.02 3.48
CA LYS A 151 15.74 -17.52 4.84
C LYS A 151 15.64 -19.04 4.93
N PHE A 152 14.62 -19.64 4.31
CA PHE A 152 14.45 -21.10 4.23
C PHE A 152 15.65 -21.80 3.57
N LEU A 153 16.16 -21.23 2.48
CA LEU A 153 17.28 -21.79 1.72
C LEU A 153 18.67 -21.46 2.33
N GLY A 154 18.72 -20.70 3.42
CA GLY A 154 19.98 -20.21 3.99
C GLY A 154 20.73 -19.23 3.07
N LEU A 155 19.99 -18.52 2.20
CA LEU A 155 20.54 -17.54 1.29
C LEU A 155 20.58 -16.16 1.94
N PRO A 156 21.58 -15.32 1.62
CA PRO A 156 21.58 -13.92 2.04
C PRO A 156 20.37 -13.18 1.44
N THR A 157 19.75 -12.30 2.23
CA THR A 157 18.67 -11.42 1.80
C THR A 157 18.83 -10.06 2.45
N GLU A 158 18.63 -9.00 1.67
CA GLU A 158 18.64 -7.62 2.16
C GLU A 158 17.29 -7.21 2.76
N TYR A 159 16.23 -7.97 2.46
CA TYR A 159 14.88 -7.72 2.93
C TYR A 159 14.50 -8.67 4.06
N ALA A 160 13.78 -8.17 5.06
CA ALA A 160 13.15 -8.99 6.09
C ALA A 160 11.62 -9.01 5.93
N ALA A 161 11.05 -10.20 6.07
CA ALA A 161 9.59 -10.39 6.05
C ALA A 161 8.91 -9.55 7.15
N GLY A 162 7.88 -8.80 6.76
CA GLY A 162 7.06 -7.98 7.65
C GLY A 162 7.53 -6.53 7.80
N GLU A 163 8.61 -6.10 7.14
CA GLU A 163 9.10 -4.73 7.19
C GLU A 163 8.47 -3.82 6.14
N GLY A 164 8.17 -2.56 6.49
CA GLY A 164 7.74 -1.55 5.53
C GLY A 164 8.82 -1.22 4.49
N HIS A 165 8.42 -1.05 3.22
CA HIS A 165 9.34 -0.81 2.10
C HIS A 165 9.44 0.66 1.68
N VAL A 166 8.80 1.59 2.38
CA VAL A 166 8.77 3.01 2.01
C VAL A 166 10.01 3.76 2.53
N GLN A 167 10.52 3.39 3.70
CA GLN A 167 11.67 4.06 4.31
C GLN A 167 13.03 3.64 3.72
N GLN A 168 13.09 2.51 3.01
CA GLN A 168 14.35 1.96 2.49
C GLN A 168 14.88 2.67 1.22
N LYS A 169 14.11 3.57 0.59
CA LYS A 169 14.52 4.28 -0.64
C LYS A 169 15.44 5.50 -0.43
N GLN A 170 15.78 5.89 0.81
CA GLN A 170 16.69 7.01 1.05
C GLN A 170 18.19 6.67 0.85
N GLY A 171 18.55 5.44 0.45
CA GLY A 171 19.94 4.98 0.45
C GLY A 171 20.59 4.62 -0.90
N HIS A 172 19.86 4.47 -2.01
CA HIS A 172 20.42 3.86 -3.23
C HIS A 172 20.00 4.57 -4.53
N PHE A 173 20.34 5.85 -4.65
CA PHE A 173 20.61 6.45 -5.95
C PHE A 173 22.07 6.92 -5.96
N ARG A 174 22.93 6.10 -6.58
CA ARG A 174 24.22 6.51 -7.15
C ARG A 174 24.14 6.36 -8.65
#